data_AF-A0A9E2Z1W3-F1
#
_entry.id   AF-A0A9E2Z1W3-F1
#
_cell.length_a   1.000
_cell.length_b   1.000
_cell.length_c   1.000
_cell.angle_alpha   90.00
_cell.angle_beta   90.00
_cell.angle_gamma   90.00
#
_symmetry.space_group_name_H-M   'P 1'
#
loop_
_entity.id
_entity.type
_entity.pdbx_description
1 polymer ?
#
loop_
_entity_poly.entity_id
_entity_poly.type
_entity_poly.pdbx_seq_one_letter_code
_entity_poly.pdbx_strand_id
1 'polypeptide(L)'
;MITIPEVMARTLGAFLAAETRGRFGSSHANLADFLPYVSRLTLECIGNSDALYHDIEHSMLVTLVGHDILMGRALQRSTTPRDYSNFILACLTHDIGYVRGVVQGDGDGVYIADVNGGTVRLPIGSSDAAMAPYHVDRSKLFVIERFDMLDYL
;
A
#
# COMPACT_ATOMS: atom_id res chain seq x y z
N MET A 1 -18.58 8.62 -13.98
CA MET A 1 -18.28 7.36 -14.69
C MET A 1 -17.38 6.57 -13.76
N ILE A 2 -17.78 5.37 -13.32
CA ILE A 2 -16.94 4.55 -12.42
C ILE A 2 -15.80 3.94 -13.25
N THR A 3 -14.54 4.08 -12.79
CA THR A 3 -13.37 3.52 -13.49
C THR A 3 -13.07 2.11 -13.00
N ILE A 4 -12.34 1.31 -13.80
CA ILE A 4 -11.87 -0.03 -13.35
C ILE A 4 -11.04 0.08 -12.05
N PRO A 5 -10.05 1.00 -11.95
CA PRO A 5 -9.37 1.33 -10.70
C PRO A 5 -10.29 1.51 -9.49
N GLU A 6 -11.35 2.30 -9.65
CA GLU A 6 -12.29 2.62 -8.57
C GLU A 6 -13.10 1.39 -8.14
N VAL A 7 -13.51 0.55 -9.09
CA VAL A 7 -14.20 -0.72 -8.80
C VAL A 7 -13.27 -1.66 -8.04
N MET A 8 -12.01 -1.80 -8.45
CA MET A 8 -11.03 -2.67 -7.81
C MET A 8 -10.72 -2.22 -6.39
N ALA A 9 -10.42 -0.94 -6.20
CA ALA A 9 -10.15 -0.35 -4.89
C ALA A 9 -11.32 -0.57 -3.91
N ARG A 10 -12.55 -0.33 -4.37
CA ARG A 10 -13.75 -0.57 -3.56
C ARG A 10 -13.96 -2.04 -3.23
N THR A 11 -13.69 -2.94 -4.18
CA THR A 11 -13.87 -4.38 -4.01
C THR A 11 -12.86 -4.94 -3.02
N LEU A 12 -11.58 -4.57 -3.15
CA LEU A 12 -10.54 -4.95 -2.21
C LEU A 12 -10.83 -4.40 -0.80
N GLY A 13 -11.23 -3.13 -0.69
CA GLY A 13 -11.61 -2.55 0.59
C GLY A 13 -12.77 -3.28 1.26
N ALA A 14 -13.81 -3.64 0.52
CA ALA A 14 -14.93 -4.42 1.05
C ALA A 14 -14.51 -5.82 1.53
N PHE A 15 -13.63 -6.49 0.78
CA PHE A 15 -13.05 -7.77 1.16
C PHE A 15 -12.26 -7.66 2.47
N LEU A 16 -11.32 -6.71 2.56
CA LEU A 16 -10.51 -6.50 3.76
C LEU A 16 -11.37 -6.16 4.98
N ALA A 17 -12.43 -5.37 4.81
CA ALA A 17 -13.37 -5.05 5.87
C ALA A 17 -14.08 -6.31 6.40
N ALA A 18 -14.53 -7.19 5.50
CA ALA A 18 -15.22 -8.43 5.84
C ALA A 18 -14.30 -9.40 6.59
N GLU A 19 -13.09 -9.64 6.06
CA GLU A 19 -12.11 -10.55 6.67
C GLU A 19 -11.65 -10.05 8.04
N THR A 20 -11.38 -8.74 8.17
CA THR A 20 -10.96 -8.14 9.45
C THR A 20 -12.06 -8.29 10.51
N ARG A 21 -13.32 -8.01 10.17
CA ARG A 21 -14.46 -8.19 11.09
C ARG A 21 -14.67 -9.65 11.47
N GLY A 22 -14.60 -10.57 10.49
CA GLY A 22 -14.77 -12.00 10.73
C GLY A 22 -13.73 -12.57 11.69
N ARG A 23 -12.51 -12.03 11.65
CA ARG A 23 -11.37 -12.52 12.45
C ARG A 23 -11.31 -11.95 13.84
N PHE A 24 -11.46 -10.63 13.97
CA PHE A 24 -11.17 -9.92 15.21
C PHE A 24 -12.42 -9.39 15.90
N GLY A 25 -13.59 -9.52 15.27
CA GLY A 25 -14.85 -9.07 15.82
C GLY A 25 -14.89 -7.55 16.04
N SER A 26 -15.84 -7.11 16.87
CA SER A 26 -16.06 -5.68 17.15
C SER A 26 -15.01 -5.03 18.04
N SER A 27 -14.18 -5.80 18.75
CA SER A 27 -13.14 -5.27 19.64
C SER A 27 -12.02 -4.54 18.90
N HIS A 28 -11.93 -4.73 17.57
CA HIS A 28 -10.94 -4.09 16.70
C HIS A 28 -11.61 -3.37 15.52
N ALA A 29 -12.79 -2.76 15.75
CA ALA A 29 -13.57 -2.08 14.72
C ALA A 29 -12.75 -1.03 13.94
N ASN A 30 -11.85 -0.31 14.62
CA ASN A 30 -10.97 0.68 13.97
C ASN A 30 -10.13 0.07 12.84
N LEU A 31 -9.68 -1.19 12.96
CA LEU A 31 -8.94 -1.87 11.89
C LEU A 31 -9.83 -2.18 10.68
N ALA A 32 -11.10 -2.53 10.94
CA ALA A 32 -12.07 -2.83 9.90
C ALA A 32 -12.50 -1.59 9.10
N ASP A 33 -12.25 -0.38 9.62
CA ASP A 33 -12.43 0.88 8.91
C ASP A 33 -11.11 1.39 8.29
N PHE A 34 -9.99 1.15 8.97
CA PHE A 34 -8.66 1.58 8.53
C PHE A 34 -8.17 0.86 7.27
N LEU A 35 -8.19 -0.48 7.23
CA LEU A 35 -7.66 -1.22 6.08
C LEU A 35 -8.40 -0.93 4.76
N PRO A 36 -9.74 -0.80 4.75
CA PRO A 36 -10.46 -0.35 3.55
C PRO A 36 -10.08 1.06 3.13
N TYR A 37 -9.93 1.99 4.08
CA TYR A 37 -9.48 3.35 3.80
C TYR A 37 -8.09 3.36 3.14
N VAL A 38 -7.11 2.65 3.72
CA VAL A 38 -5.76 2.55 3.16
C VAL A 38 -5.79 1.89 1.80
N SER A 39 -6.57 0.81 1.62
CA SER A 39 -6.64 0.12 0.33
C SER A 39 -7.09 1.06 -0.79
N ARG A 40 -8.08 1.91 -0.50
CA ARG A 40 -8.57 2.90 -1.46
C ARG A 40 -7.53 3.97 -1.73
N LEU A 41 -6.99 4.59 -0.68
CA LEU A 41 -5.98 5.64 -0.79
C LEU A 41 -4.77 5.18 -1.61
N THR A 42 -4.23 4.01 -1.26
CA THR A 42 -3.02 3.48 -1.89
C THR A 42 -3.27 3.10 -3.34
N LEU A 43 -4.38 2.44 -3.67
CA LEU A 43 -4.67 2.08 -5.07
C LEU A 43 -5.02 3.30 -5.93
N GLU A 44 -5.70 4.31 -5.38
CA GLU A 44 -5.92 5.58 -6.08
C GLU A 44 -4.59 6.30 -6.38
N CYS A 45 -3.62 6.24 -5.47
CA CYS A 45 -2.28 6.78 -5.71
C CYS A 45 -1.51 5.97 -6.77
N ILE A 46 -1.47 4.63 -6.66
CA ILE A 46 -0.80 3.74 -7.62
C ILE A 46 -1.39 3.88 -9.03
N GLY A 47 -2.70 4.14 -9.14
CA GLY A 47 -3.36 4.42 -10.41
C GLY A 47 -2.84 5.63 -11.18
N ASN A 48 -2.05 6.51 -10.55
CA ASN A 48 -1.40 7.63 -11.22
C ASN A 48 -0.01 7.30 -11.77
N SER A 49 0.50 6.10 -11.52
CA SER A 49 1.78 5.61 -12.04
C SER A 49 1.68 5.30 -13.54
N ASP A 50 2.76 5.54 -14.28
CA ASP A 50 2.94 5.03 -15.65
C ASP A 50 3.80 3.75 -15.71
N ALA A 51 4.07 3.11 -14.56
CA ALA A 51 4.68 1.77 -14.52
C ALA A 51 3.67 0.71 -15.00
N LEU A 52 4.01 0.01 -16.09
CA LEU A 52 3.09 -0.91 -16.79
C LEU A 52 2.77 -2.22 -16.05
N TYR A 53 3.54 -2.59 -15.02
CA TYR A 53 3.34 -3.83 -14.27
C TYR A 53 3.13 -3.59 -12.77
N HIS A 54 3.84 -2.62 -12.20
CA HIS A 54 3.68 -2.20 -10.80
C HIS A 54 2.47 -1.27 -10.67
N ASP A 55 1.29 -1.80 -10.97
CA ASP A 55 0.03 -1.09 -11.09
C ASP A 55 -0.99 -1.52 -10.01
N ILE A 56 -2.25 -1.07 -10.17
CA ILE A 56 -3.34 -1.39 -9.26
C ILE A 56 -3.65 -2.90 -9.25
N GLU A 57 -3.60 -3.57 -10.41
CA GLU A 57 -3.88 -5.00 -10.51
C GLU A 57 -2.83 -5.81 -9.77
N HIS A 58 -1.54 -5.52 -10.01
CA HIS A 58 -0.45 -6.15 -9.30
C HIS A 58 -0.56 -5.93 -7.78
N SER A 59 -0.78 -4.68 -7.35
CA SER A 59 -0.86 -4.34 -5.93
C SER A 59 -2.03 -5.01 -5.21
N MET A 60 -3.18 -5.10 -5.89
CA MET A 60 -4.34 -5.83 -5.39
C MET A 60 -4.05 -7.33 -5.29
N LEU A 61 -3.46 -7.94 -6.31
CA LEU A 61 -3.13 -9.36 -6.32
C LEU A 61 -2.12 -9.73 -5.22
N VAL A 62 -1.08 -8.91 -5.02
CA VAL A 62 -0.11 -9.10 -3.92
C VAL A 62 -0.81 -9.01 -2.57
N THR A 63 -1.76 -8.10 -2.40
CA THR A 63 -2.53 -7.98 -1.15
C THR A 63 -3.40 -9.20 -0.88
N LEU A 64 -4.09 -9.72 -1.90
CA LEU A 64 -4.91 -10.92 -1.78
C LEU A 64 -4.07 -12.18 -1.49
N VAL A 65 -2.97 -12.37 -2.22
CA VAL A 65 -2.05 -13.49 -1.95
C VAL A 65 -1.40 -13.36 -0.58
N GLY A 66 -1.02 -12.15 -0.17
CA GLY A 66 -0.48 -11.87 1.15
C GLY A 66 -1.48 -12.26 2.25
N HIS A 67 -2.74 -11.87 2.09
CA HIS A 67 -3.82 -12.30 2.97
C HIS A 67 -3.83 -13.83 3.11
N ASP A 68 -3.93 -14.56 2.00
CA ASP A 68 -4.05 -16.02 1.99
C ASP A 68 -2.84 -16.73 2.61
N ILE A 69 -1.62 -16.23 2.36
CA ILE A 69 -0.38 -16.70 3.00
C ILE A 69 -0.51 -16.56 4.53
N LEU A 70 -0.99 -15.41 5.00
CA LEU A 70 -1.15 -15.15 6.43
C LEU A 70 -2.22 -16.06 7.05
N MET A 71 -3.29 -16.41 6.30
CA MET A 71 -4.30 -17.36 6.78
C MET A 71 -3.73 -18.77 6.89
N GLY A 72 -2.94 -19.20 5.91
CA GLY A 72 -2.23 -20.47 5.97
C GLY A 72 -1.26 -20.53 7.16
N ARG A 73 -0.50 -19.46 7.38
CA ARG A 73 0.41 -19.33 8.54
C ARG A 73 -0.34 -19.37 9.88
N ALA A 74 -1.55 -18.82 9.94
CA ALA A 74 -2.37 -18.80 11.14
C ALA A 74 -2.75 -20.20 11.66
N LEU A 75 -2.69 -21.22 10.80
CA LEU A 75 -2.89 -22.63 11.19
C LEU A 75 -1.76 -23.18 12.06
N GLN A 76 -0.57 -22.57 12.00
CA GLN A 76 0.63 -23.01 12.73
C GLN A 76 1.04 -22.05 13.84
N ARG A 77 0.75 -20.74 13.68
CA ARG A 77 1.18 -19.69 14.61
C ARG A 77 0.07 -18.66 14.77
N SER A 78 -0.19 -18.23 15.99
CA SER A 78 -1.13 -17.14 16.22
C SER A 78 -0.70 -15.88 15.47
N THR A 79 -1.70 -15.14 14.98
CA THR A 79 -1.53 -13.84 14.32
C THR A 79 -2.40 -12.85 15.07
N THR A 80 -1.78 -11.83 15.65
CA THR A 80 -2.52 -10.79 16.37
C THR A 80 -3.20 -9.85 15.38
N PRO A 81 -4.20 -9.05 15.81
CA PRO A 81 -4.78 -7.99 14.98
C PRO A 81 -3.72 -7.03 14.44
N ARG A 82 -2.70 -6.70 15.26
CA ARG A 82 -1.58 -5.82 14.88
C ARG A 82 -0.68 -6.47 13.82
N ASP A 83 -0.37 -7.75 13.97
CA ASP A 83 0.41 -8.49 12.96
C ASP A 83 -0.32 -8.48 11.61
N TYR A 84 -1.64 -8.72 11.65
CA TYR A 84 -2.47 -8.72 10.45
C TYR A 84 -2.55 -7.34 9.80
N SER A 85 -2.83 -6.28 10.56
CA SER A 85 -2.94 -4.93 10.02
C SER A 85 -1.62 -4.45 9.42
N ASN A 86 -0.50 -4.65 10.11
CA ASN A 86 0.82 -4.26 9.61
C ASN A 86 1.22 -5.04 8.36
N PHE A 87 0.91 -6.34 8.31
CA PHE A 87 1.21 -7.16 7.14
C PHE A 87 0.36 -6.75 5.92
N ILE A 88 -0.95 -6.56 6.09
CA ILE A 88 -1.82 -6.11 4.99
C ILE A 88 -1.47 -4.69 4.55
N LEU A 89 -1.15 -3.78 5.48
CA LEU A 89 -0.66 -2.44 5.16
C LEU A 89 0.60 -2.52 4.30
N ALA A 90 1.59 -3.35 4.70
CA ALA A 90 2.80 -3.55 3.94
C ALA A 90 2.52 -4.11 2.53
N CYS A 91 1.60 -5.07 2.38
CA CYS A 91 1.21 -5.57 1.06
C CYS A 91 0.53 -4.49 0.20
N LEU A 92 -0.35 -3.69 0.79
CA LEU A 92 -1.02 -2.60 0.06
C LEU A 92 0.00 -1.58 -0.44
N THR A 93 0.95 -1.19 0.40
CA THR A 93 1.88 -0.09 0.13
C THR A 93 3.22 -0.54 -0.43
N HIS A 94 3.45 -1.83 -0.74
CA HIS A 94 4.79 -2.29 -1.12
C HIS A 94 5.33 -1.55 -2.35
N ASP A 95 4.47 -1.32 -3.35
CA ASP A 95 4.80 -0.66 -4.62
C ASP A 95 4.41 0.82 -4.69
N ILE A 96 3.88 1.42 -3.61
CA ILE A 96 3.50 2.85 -3.64
C ILE A 96 4.70 3.75 -3.97
N GLY A 97 5.90 3.35 -3.56
CA GLY A 97 7.13 4.06 -3.83
C GLY A 97 7.53 4.13 -5.31
N TYR A 98 6.87 3.40 -6.22
CA TYR A 98 7.05 3.63 -7.65
C TYR A 98 6.46 4.97 -8.10
N VAL A 99 5.40 5.44 -7.45
CA VAL A 99 4.66 6.64 -7.86
C VAL A 99 5.50 7.90 -7.59
N ARG A 100 5.85 8.63 -8.64
CA ARG A 100 6.41 10.00 -8.52
C ARG A 100 5.40 10.96 -7.89
N GLY A 101 5.86 11.87 -7.03
CA GLY A 101 5.01 12.88 -6.39
C GLY A 101 4.25 12.38 -5.15
N VAL A 102 4.48 11.13 -4.73
CA VAL A 102 3.73 10.51 -3.63
C VAL A 102 4.36 10.78 -2.26
N VAL A 103 5.66 11.08 -2.23
CA VAL A 103 6.48 11.34 -1.03
C VAL A 103 6.73 12.85 -0.90
N GLN A 104 6.71 13.38 0.33
CA GLN A 104 7.03 14.79 0.58
C GLN A 104 8.45 15.13 0.09
N GLY A 105 8.56 16.17 -0.74
CA GLY A 105 9.84 16.60 -1.33
C GLY A 105 10.04 16.13 -2.76
N ASP A 106 9.15 15.28 -3.30
CA ASP A 106 9.08 15.03 -4.74
C ASP A 106 8.61 16.30 -5.48
N GLY A 107 9.27 16.65 -6.59
CA GLY A 107 8.89 17.79 -7.43
C GLY A 107 9.98 18.18 -8.44
N ASP A 108 9.60 18.95 -9.47
CA ASP A 108 10.54 19.55 -10.43
C ASP A 108 11.58 18.57 -11.05
N GLY A 109 11.14 17.32 -11.27
CA GLY A 109 11.97 16.24 -11.81
C GLY A 109 13.03 15.68 -10.86
N VAL A 110 12.96 16.03 -9.57
CA VAL A 110 13.77 15.49 -8.47
C VAL A 110 12.83 14.75 -7.51
N TYR A 111 13.23 13.56 -7.09
CA TYR A 111 12.39 12.70 -6.25
C TYR A 111 13.20 12.18 -5.06
N ILE A 112 12.58 12.01 -3.91
CA ILE A 112 13.24 11.41 -2.73
C ILE A 112 13.58 9.96 -3.02
N ALA A 113 14.83 9.57 -2.85
CA ALA A 113 15.33 8.23 -3.14
C ALA A 113 15.27 7.31 -1.91
N ASP A 114 15.48 7.86 -0.72
CA ASP A 114 15.65 7.08 0.50
C ASP A 114 15.29 7.86 1.77
N VAL A 115 15.25 7.14 2.89
CA VAL A 115 14.91 7.67 4.23
C VAL A 115 15.93 8.66 4.80
N ASN A 116 17.13 8.76 4.22
CA ASN A 116 18.16 9.70 4.65
C ASN A 116 18.08 11.05 3.90
N GLY A 117 17.05 11.24 3.07
CA GLY A 117 16.88 12.44 2.26
C GLY A 117 17.70 12.46 0.98
N GLY A 118 18.23 11.30 0.54
CA GLY A 118 18.81 11.16 -0.78
C GLY A 118 17.79 11.52 -1.86
N THR A 119 18.24 12.03 -3.01
CA THR A 119 17.36 12.38 -4.13
C THR A 119 17.85 11.78 -5.44
N VAL A 120 16.94 11.57 -6.37
CA VAL A 120 17.21 11.04 -7.72
C VAL A 120 16.54 11.89 -8.79
N ARG A 121 17.20 12.02 -9.94
CA ARG A 121 16.60 12.49 -11.19
C ARG A 121 16.54 11.34 -12.17
N LEU A 122 15.35 11.05 -12.67
CA LEU A 122 15.17 10.02 -13.68
C LEU A 122 15.48 10.57 -15.08
N PRO A 123 16.00 9.75 -16.01
CA PRO A 123 16.13 10.13 -17.40
C PRO A 123 14.80 10.60 -18.00
N ILE A 124 14.87 11.57 -18.91
CA ILE A 124 13.68 12.06 -19.62
C ILE A 124 13.09 10.90 -20.43
N GLY A 125 11.77 10.70 -20.29
CA GLY A 125 11.03 9.63 -20.97
C GLY A 125 11.00 8.29 -20.22
N SER A 126 11.66 8.17 -19.06
CA SER A 126 11.49 7.00 -18.20
C SER A 126 10.09 6.96 -17.59
N SER A 127 9.53 5.74 -17.51
CA SER A 127 8.38 5.47 -16.66
C SER A 127 8.77 5.39 -15.19
N ASP A 128 7.77 5.37 -14.32
CA ASP A 128 7.84 5.14 -12.88
C ASP A 128 8.56 3.83 -12.55
N ALA A 129 8.61 2.86 -13.47
CA ALA A 129 9.40 1.64 -13.31
C ALA A 129 10.90 1.91 -13.02
N ALA A 130 11.44 3.07 -13.42
CA ALA A 130 12.80 3.46 -13.08
C ALA A 130 13.00 3.75 -11.58
N MET A 131 11.93 3.84 -10.79
CA MET A 131 11.97 3.93 -9.33
C MET A 131 12.25 2.59 -8.63
N ALA A 132 12.38 1.48 -9.36
CA ALA A 132 12.63 0.15 -8.78
C ALA A 132 13.76 0.10 -7.73
N PRO A 133 14.90 0.82 -7.86
CA PRO A 133 15.94 0.80 -6.81
C PRO A 133 15.53 1.49 -5.51
N TYR A 134 14.50 2.33 -5.54
CA TYR A 134 14.13 3.27 -4.47
C TYR A 134 12.76 2.97 -3.85
N HIS A 135 11.92 2.19 -4.54
CA HIS A 135 10.51 2.02 -4.18
C HIS A 135 10.32 1.55 -2.73
N VAL A 136 11.15 0.65 -2.20
CA VAL A 136 10.99 0.15 -0.84
C VAL A 136 11.12 1.26 0.21
N ASP A 137 12.17 2.08 0.11
CA ASP A 137 12.38 3.16 1.09
C ASP A 137 11.37 4.30 0.88
N ARG A 138 11.02 4.59 -0.37
CA ARG A 138 9.92 5.52 -0.71
C ARG A 138 8.58 5.05 -0.14
N SER A 139 8.28 3.75 -0.21
CA SER A 139 7.07 3.17 0.37
C SER A 139 7.03 3.30 1.89
N LYS A 140 8.18 3.14 2.57
CA LYS A 140 8.27 3.39 4.02
C LYS A 140 8.01 4.86 4.35
N LEU A 141 8.61 5.78 3.60
CA LEU A 141 8.39 7.22 3.77
C LEU A 141 6.91 7.59 3.62
N PHE A 142 6.24 7.07 2.59
CA PHE A 142 4.81 7.28 2.41
C PHE A 142 3.99 6.81 3.63
N VAL A 143 4.31 5.61 4.15
CA VAL A 143 3.62 5.07 5.33
C VAL A 143 3.84 5.95 6.56
N ILE A 144 5.08 6.41 6.79
CA ILE A 144 5.41 7.31 7.90
C ILE A 144 4.65 8.64 7.74
N GLU A 145 4.78 9.30 6.59
CA GLU A 145 4.14 10.60 6.32
C GLU A 145 2.61 10.57 6.47
N ARG A 146 1.97 9.43 6.16
CA ARG A 146 0.50 9.30 6.16
C ARG A 146 -0.07 8.71 7.44
N PHE A 147 0.68 7.88 8.17
CA PHE A 147 0.11 7.02 9.21
C PHE A 147 0.87 7.02 10.54
N ASP A 148 1.94 7.82 10.71
CA ASP A 148 2.76 7.86 11.95
C ASP A 148 1.96 8.23 13.22
N MET A 149 0.81 8.89 13.07
CA MET A 149 -0.05 9.29 14.19
C MET A 149 -1.06 8.22 14.64
N LEU A 150 -1.00 6.99 14.09
CA LEU A 150 -1.96 5.93 14.43
C LEU A 150 -1.42 4.98 15.50
N ASP A 151 -1.93 5.14 16.73
CA ASP A 151 -1.51 4.39 17.94
C ASP A 151 -1.68 2.85 17.87
N TYR A 152 -2.36 2.33 16.85
CA TYR A 152 -2.69 0.92 16.68
C TYR A 152 -1.95 0.24 15.51
N LEU A 153 -1.01 0.92 14.87
CA LEU A 153 -0.01 0.34 13.96
C LEU A 153 1.29 0.01 14.72
#